data_AF-A0A9X3ELU8-F1
#
_entry.id   AF-A0A9X3ELU8-F1
#
_cell.length_a   1.000
_cell.length_b   1.000
_cell.length_c   1.000
_cell.angle_alpha   90.00
_cell.angle_beta   90.00
_cell.angle_gamma   90.00
#
_symmetry.space_group_name_H-M   'P 1'
#
loop_
_entity.id
_entity.type
_entity.pdbx_description
1 polymer ?
#
loop_
_entity_poly.entity_id
_entity_poly.type
_entity_poly.pdbx_seq_one_letter_code
_entity_poly.pdbx_strand_id
1 'polypeptide(L)'
;MAAPQACASVRGPCLPPALVRLLGAPLLDSPWVQRLGRVSFLGTLDWHPRSHDPATRLDHSLGVAALGHRFGAALDLAEGDLRHFVAACLLHDIGHFPLSHAAEPGFERALGVAHHGVSEWIVLGNGAIPEPLSLRPVLQQVDLDPERVWAIIGGAGDGRALDLSALLLAPINLDTLDGIVRTARTFGRAGVRLPRAVFVRRGRELLIDPDALPVIDRFWALKDRIYSEVINLPSNIVCEAELSRAVADAFDQRVFARFAEFDDAALRGLADAHARRSGLSEGQDERFQSTRVPPTGEGDVVPRVHKRYFVDPSVAPGPHGLPRPQWSRRYRHSRQLAFVSPRHAAAQLSLPIAVDDHVHEDMSRWTVMPGAEGPEIRHAPRRAPVCQDMSTRTGDRCPRRAARGQLPPAVPQRGEEPARRRSPPCPHVPHDMSLTTVAPRIRRRSPHARPARSAAARRP
;
A
#
# COMPACT_ATOMS: atom_id res chain seq x y z
N MET A 1 -5.04 -44.29 12.66
CA MET A 1 -3.98 -43.50 13.32
C MET A 1 -4.07 -42.07 12.78
N ALA A 2 -4.14 -41.07 13.65
CA ALA A 2 -4.28 -39.67 13.23
C ALA A 2 -2.91 -39.09 12.82
N ALA A 3 -2.88 -38.24 11.79
CA ALA A 3 -1.69 -37.51 11.39
C ALA A 3 -1.36 -36.42 12.44
N PRO A 4 -0.07 -36.11 12.67
CA PRO A 4 0.33 -35.10 13.64
C PRO A 4 -0.08 -33.69 13.18
N GLN A 5 -0.63 -32.90 14.10
CA GLN A 5 -0.84 -31.47 13.91
C GLN A 5 0.51 -30.78 13.81
N ALA A 6 0.84 -30.20 12.66
CA ALA A 6 1.95 -29.27 12.53
C ALA A 6 1.54 -27.93 13.17
N CYS A 7 2.04 -27.67 14.37
CA CYS A 7 1.89 -26.39 15.07
C CYS A 7 3.21 -26.05 15.80
N ALA A 8 3.46 -24.74 15.98
CA ALA A 8 4.67 -24.11 16.54
C ALA A 8 5.94 -24.23 15.66
N SER A 9 6.33 -23.19 14.92
CA SER A 9 6.87 -21.98 15.57
C SER A 9 6.63 -20.65 14.82
N VAL A 10 5.49 -20.00 15.08
CA VAL A 10 5.36 -18.54 15.01
C VAL A 10 4.68 -18.09 16.29
N ARG A 11 5.26 -17.12 17.00
CA ARG A 11 4.58 -16.42 18.11
C ARG A 11 3.63 -15.39 17.49
N GLY A 12 2.42 -15.81 17.15
CA GLY A 12 1.43 -14.97 16.48
C GLY A 12 0.03 -15.62 16.47
N PRO A 13 -0.99 -14.93 15.94
CA PRO A 13 -2.33 -15.47 15.83
C PRO A 13 -2.37 -16.75 14.98
N CYS A 14 -3.24 -17.70 15.34
CA CYS A 14 -3.39 -18.95 14.61
C CYS A 14 -3.80 -18.67 13.15
N LEU A 15 -2.89 -18.91 12.21
CA LEU A 15 -3.13 -18.68 10.79
C LEU A 15 -4.31 -19.52 10.29
N PRO A 16 -5.25 -18.94 9.50
CA PRO A 16 -6.33 -19.70 8.90
C PRO A 16 -5.77 -20.86 8.05
N PRO A 17 -6.20 -22.13 8.26
CA PRO A 17 -5.64 -23.28 7.54
C PRO A 17 -5.73 -23.17 6.01
N ALA A 18 -6.71 -22.42 5.50
CA ALA A 18 -6.84 -22.11 4.07
C ALA A 18 -5.68 -21.25 3.54
N LEU A 19 -5.18 -20.27 4.30
CA LEU A 19 -4.05 -19.43 3.88
C LEU A 19 -2.74 -20.24 3.88
N VAL A 20 -2.52 -21.07 4.90
CA VAL A 20 -1.35 -21.97 4.96
C VAL A 20 -1.30 -22.90 3.74
N ARG A 21 -2.46 -23.47 3.35
CA ARG A 21 -2.57 -24.32 2.16
C ARG A 21 -2.31 -23.58 0.85
N LEU A 22 -2.75 -22.33 0.72
CA LEU A 22 -2.64 -21.55 -0.52
C LEU A 22 -1.26 -20.91 -0.73
N LEU A 23 -0.60 -20.52 0.35
CA LEU A 23 0.64 -19.73 0.32
C LEU A 23 1.89 -20.51 0.70
N GLY A 24 1.74 -21.62 1.43
CA GLY A 24 2.85 -22.43 1.92
C GLY A 24 3.58 -21.81 3.11
N ALA A 25 4.13 -22.67 3.97
CA ALA A 25 4.97 -22.26 5.09
C ALA A 25 6.19 -21.41 4.67
N PRO A 26 6.94 -21.70 3.57
CA PRO A 26 8.12 -20.90 3.21
C PRO A 26 7.84 -19.41 3.01
N LEU A 27 6.69 -19.04 2.45
CA LEU A 27 6.30 -17.64 2.29
C LEU A 27 5.87 -17.01 3.61
N LEU A 28 5.02 -17.72 4.37
CA LEU A 28 4.46 -17.22 5.64
C LEU A 28 5.53 -17.05 6.73
N ASP A 29 6.50 -17.96 6.78
CA ASP A 29 7.60 -17.95 7.75
C ASP A 29 8.83 -17.17 7.25
N SER A 30 8.75 -16.56 6.05
CA SER A 30 9.83 -15.76 5.49
C SER A 30 10.18 -14.56 6.38
N PRO A 31 11.47 -14.16 6.48
CA PRO A 31 11.87 -13.04 7.32
C PRO A 31 11.16 -11.73 6.93
N TRP A 32 10.82 -11.57 5.65
CA TRP A 32 10.07 -10.43 5.13
C TRP A 32 8.63 -10.37 5.67
N VAL A 33 7.88 -11.49 5.66
CA VAL A 33 6.52 -11.52 6.21
C VAL A 33 6.55 -11.42 7.74
N GLN A 34 7.48 -12.12 8.40
CA GLN A 34 7.65 -12.08 9.85
C GLN A 34 8.08 -10.70 10.38
N ARG A 35 8.78 -9.89 9.57
CA ARG A 35 9.08 -8.48 9.87
C ARG A 35 7.83 -7.63 10.09
N LEU A 36 6.76 -7.86 9.32
CA LEU A 36 5.52 -7.09 9.46
C LEU A 36 4.86 -7.29 10.84
N GLY A 37 5.18 -8.36 11.58
CA GLY A 37 4.73 -8.58 12.95
C GLY A 37 5.47 -7.74 13.99
N ARG A 38 6.43 -6.91 13.56
CA ARG A 38 7.20 -5.96 14.39
C ARG A 38 7.08 -4.52 13.88
N VAL A 39 6.21 -4.29 12.90
CA VAL A 39 5.86 -2.97 12.37
C VAL A 39 4.40 -2.66 12.73
N SER A 40 4.17 -1.57 13.46
CA SER A 40 2.84 -1.07 13.85
C SER A 40 1.98 -0.75 12.62
N PHE A 41 0.67 -1.01 12.73
CA PHE A 41 -0.28 -0.67 11.66
C PHE A 41 -0.56 0.84 11.60
N LEU A 42 -0.80 1.48 12.75
CA LEU A 42 -1.17 2.91 12.81
C LEU A 42 0.00 3.83 13.19
N GLY A 43 1.21 3.29 13.38
CA GLY A 43 2.40 4.09 13.71
C GLY A 43 2.26 4.79 15.04
N THR A 44 2.53 6.10 15.06
CA THR A 44 2.47 6.94 16.28
C THR A 44 1.10 6.95 16.96
N LEU A 45 0.00 6.68 16.24
CA LEU A 45 -1.33 6.58 16.83
C LEU A 45 -1.47 5.45 17.86
N ASP A 46 -0.59 4.44 17.85
CA ASP A 46 -0.58 3.37 18.84
C ASP A 46 -0.25 3.87 20.27
N TRP A 47 0.36 5.07 20.39
CA TRP A 47 0.61 5.73 21.67
C TRP A 47 -0.59 6.53 22.20
N HIS A 48 -1.59 6.84 21.36
CA HIS A 48 -2.72 7.66 21.77
C HIS A 48 -3.61 6.86 22.77
N PRO A 49 -4.04 7.42 23.92
CA PRO A 49 -4.76 6.67 24.98
C PRO A 49 -6.12 6.05 24.58
N ARG A 50 -6.76 6.58 23.53
CA ARG A 50 -7.94 5.98 22.84
C ARG A 50 -7.61 4.76 21.93
N SER A 51 -6.34 4.39 21.77
CA SER A 51 -5.92 3.21 21.01
C SER A 51 -5.94 1.98 21.92
N HIS A 52 -6.63 0.94 21.49
CA HIS A 52 -6.85 -0.30 22.24
C HIS A 52 -6.50 -1.50 21.36
N ASP A 53 -5.74 -2.44 21.92
CA ASP A 53 -5.16 -3.58 21.21
C ASP A 53 -4.53 -3.21 19.84
N PRO A 54 -3.44 -2.42 19.83
CA PRO A 54 -2.75 -2.02 18.60
C PRO A 54 -2.38 -3.22 17.73
N ALA A 55 -2.65 -3.10 16.43
CA ALA A 55 -2.40 -4.16 15.46
C ALA A 55 -1.06 -3.95 14.73
N THR A 56 -0.46 -5.04 14.27
CA THR A 56 0.73 -5.00 13.41
C THR A 56 0.34 -4.94 11.93
N ARG A 57 1.29 -4.58 11.05
CA ARG A 57 1.12 -4.73 9.59
C ARG A 57 0.92 -6.20 9.21
N LEU A 58 1.46 -7.16 9.95
CA LEU A 58 1.18 -8.59 9.72
C LEU A 58 -0.29 -8.92 9.97
N ASP A 59 -0.89 -8.42 11.06
CA ASP A 59 -2.31 -8.62 11.33
C ASP A 59 -3.21 -8.02 10.24
N HIS A 60 -2.81 -6.86 9.70
CA HIS A 60 -3.47 -6.21 8.57
C HIS A 60 -3.32 -7.03 7.28
N SER A 61 -2.09 -7.34 6.85
CA SER A 61 -1.80 -8.17 5.68
C SER A 61 -2.49 -9.54 5.71
N LEU A 62 -2.56 -10.21 6.87
CA LEU A 62 -3.31 -11.45 7.04
C LEU A 62 -4.84 -11.24 6.95
N GLY A 63 -5.34 -10.11 7.44
CA GLY A 63 -6.73 -9.68 7.25
C GLY A 63 -7.07 -9.47 5.77
N VAL A 64 -6.24 -8.71 5.06
CA VAL A 64 -6.38 -8.45 3.60
C VAL A 64 -6.25 -9.75 2.81
N ALA A 65 -5.32 -10.64 3.15
CA ALA A 65 -5.22 -11.98 2.54
C ALA A 65 -6.46 -12.85 2.80
N ALA A 66 -7.04 -12.81 4.00
CA ALA A 66 -8.28 -13.52 4.32
C ALA A 66 -9.49 -12.96 3.56
N LEU A 67 -9.58 -11.63 3.39
CA LEU A 67 -10.57 -11.00 2.52
C LEU A 67 -10.35 -11.38 1.04
N GLY A 68 -9.10 -11.39 0.58
CA GLY A 68 -8.70 -11.81 -0.77
C GLY A 68 -9.08 -13.25 -1.08
N HIS A 69 -8.87 -14.16 -0.13
CA HIS A 69 -9.32 -15.55 -0.25
C HIS A 69 -10.85 -15.63 -0.34
N ARG A 70 -11.57 -14.96 0.57
CA ARG A 70 -13.04 -14.97 0.61
C ARG A 70 -13.68 -14.40 -0.66
N PHE A 71 -13.24 -13.23 -1.09
CA PHE A 71 -13.82 -12.57 -2.28
C PHE A 71 -13.25 -13.14 -3.58
N GLY A 72 -12.03 -13.67 -3.58
CA GLY A 72 -11.49 -14.43 -4.72
C GLY A 72 -12.31 -15.70 -5.01
N ALA A 73 -12.72 -16.42 -3.96
CA ALA A 73 -13.66 -17.54 -4.08
C ALA A 73 -15.06 -17.08 -4.55
N ALA A 74 -15.57 -15.94 -4.07
CA ALA A 74 -16.84 -15.37 -4.54
C ALA A 74 -16.79 -14.86 -6.00
N LEU A 75 -15.59 -14.61 -6.53
CA LEU A 75 -15.33 -14.24 -7.93
C LEU A 75 -14.98 -15.44 -8.82
N ASP A 76 -15.15 -16.67 -8.31
CA ASP A 76 -14.86 -17.95 -8.96
C ASP A 76 -13.47 -17.97 -9.63
N LEU A 77 -12.44 -17.58 -8.85
CA LEU A 77 -11.06 -17.65 -9.29
C LEU A 77 -10.57 -19.10 -9.38
N ALA A 78 -10.04 -19.48 -10.54
CA ALA A 78 -9.22 -20.67 -10.69
C ALA A 78 -8.08 -20.67 -9.66
N GLU A 79 -7.70 -21.85 -9.15
CA GLU A 79 -6.81 -21.96 -7.99
C GLU A 79 -5.48 -21.21 -8.17
N GLY A 80 -4.86 -21.28 -9.35
CA GLY A 80 -3.64 -20.53 -9.66
C GLY A 80 -3.84 -19.02 -9.50
N ASP A 81 -4.90 -18.46 -10.07
CA ASP A 81 -5.22 -17.02 -9.95
C ASP A 81 -5.55 -16.63 -8.51
N LEU A 82 -6.27 -17.49 -7.78
CA LEU A 82 -6.59 -17.29 -6.37
C LEU A 82 -5.33 -17.25 -5.51
N ARG A 83 -4.36 -18.15 -5.73
CA ARG A 83 -3.08 -18.18 -5.01
C ARG A 83 -2.28 -16.89 -5.24
N HIS A 84 -2.13 -16.45 -6.49
CA HIS A 84 -1.42 -15.20 -6.82
C HIS A 84 -2.14 -13.97 -6.24
N PHE A 85 -3.47 -13.94 -6.29
CA PHE A 85 -4.25 -12.85 -5.71
C PHE A 85 -4.14 -12.78 -4.18
N VAL A 86 -4.21 -13.92 -3.49
CA VAL A 86 -4.07 -13.99 -2.03
C VAL A 86 -2.64 -13.66 -1.60
N ALA A 87 -1.62 -14.05 -2.38
CA ALA A 87 -0.23 -13.65 -2.15
C ALA A 87 -0.05 -12.13 -2.33
N ALA A 88 -0.61 -11.54 -3.38
CA ALA A 88 -0.60 -10.08 -3.57
C ALA A 88 -1.31 -9.35 -2.41
N CYS A 89 -2.43 -9.89 -1.92
CA CYS A 89 -3.13 -9.38 -0.75
C CYS A 89 -2.28 -9.44 0.54
N LEU A 90 -1.49 -10.51 0.75
CA LEU A 90 -0.55 -10.61 1.87
C LEU A 90 0.59 -9.58 1.74
N LEU A 91 1.12 -9.41 0.53
CA LEU A 91 2.39 -8.72 0.27
C LEU A 91 2.27 -7.24 -0.14
N HIS A 92 1.05 -6.70 -0.32
CA HIS A 92 0.86 -5.30 -0.74
C HIS A 92 1.65 -4.28 0.10
N ASP A 93 1.73 -4.54 1.41
CA ASP A 93 2.36 -3.71 2.44
C ASP A 93 3.80 -4.12 2.82
N ILE A 94 4.40 -5.09 2.13
CA ILE A 94 5.66 -5.75 2.58
C ILE A 94 6.84 -4.78 2.75
N GLY A 95 6.88 -3.70 1.96
CA GLY A 95 7.88 -2.64 2.00
C GLY A 95 7.67 -1.55 3.05
N HIS A 96 6.65 -1.63 3.91
CA HIS A 96 6.41 -0.59 4.90
C HIS A 96 7.61 -0.36 5.83
N PHE A 97 8.02 0.90 5.96
CA PHE A 97 9.02 1.34 6.94
C PHE A 97 8.53 1.17 8.38
N PRO A 98 9.44 1.17 9.37
CA PRO A 98 9.07 1.30 10.78
C PRO A 98 8.11 2.46 11.03
N LEU A 99 7.14 2.25 11.92
CA LEU A 99 6.05 3.17 12.25
C LEU A 99 5.16 3.55 11.04
N SER A 100 5.16 2.71 10.01
CA SER A 100 4.22 2.83 8.88
C SER A 100 4.31 4.22 8.21
N HIS A 101 3.18 4.85 7.90
CA HIS A 101 3.15 6.16 7.28
C HIS A 101 3.59 7.31 8.21
N ALA A 102 3.70 7.10 9.53
CA ALA A 102 4.02 8.16 10.48
C ALA A 102 5.45 8.70 10.31
N ALA A 103 6.38 7.83 9.87
CA ALA A 103 7.77 8.16 9.58
C ALA A 103 8.10 8.17 8.07
N GLU A 104 7.18 7.71 7.22
CA GLU A 104 7.40 7.56 5.78
C GLU A 104 7.86 8.85 5.06
N PRO A 105 7.28 10.04 5.32
CA PRO A 105 7.78 11.28 4.72
C PRO A 105 9.24 11.59 5.08
N GLY A 106 9.71 11.12 6.24
CA GLY A 106 11.12 11.17 6.63
C GLY A 106 11.97 10.20 5.82
N PHE A 107 11.54 8.94 5.70
CA PHE A 107 12.24 7.93 4.91
C PHE A 107 12.28 8.24 3.42
N GLU A 108 11.21 8.77 2.81
CA GLU A 108 11.26 9.15 1.39
C GLU A 108 12.30 10.25 1.15
N ARG A 109 12.45 11.21 2.07
CA ARG A 109 13.51 12.23 2.00
C ARG A 109 14.91 11.66 2.18
N ALA A 110 15.11 10.76 3.14
CA ALA A 110 16.42 10.19 3.47
C ALA A 110 16.91 9.16 2.44
N LEU A 111 15.99 8.37 1.89
CA LEU A 111 16.28 7.18 1.09
C LEU A 111 15.99 7.37 -0.41
N GLY A 112 15.12 8.33 -0.75
CA GLY A 112 14.64 8.57 -2.11
C GLY A 112 13.51 7.63 -2.57
N VAL A 113 12.93 6.84 -1.67
CA VAL A 113 11.93 5.81 -1.99
C VAL A 113 10.87 5.66 -0.88
N ALA A 114 9.62 5.48 -1.27
CA ALA A 114 8.47 5.21 -0.39
C ALA A 114 8.19 3.69 -0.28
N HIS A 115 7.32 3.26 0.65
CA HIS A 115 7.05 1.84 0.94
C HIS A 115 6.76 1.01 -0.32
N HIS A 116 6.01 1.54 -1.29
CA HIS A 116 5.66 0.83 -2.52
C HIS A 116 6.89 0.49 -3.38
N GLY A 117 7.88 1.38 -3.45
CA GLY A 117 9.14 1.08 -4.16
C GLY A 117 9.94 -0.01 -3.45
N VAL A 118 9.94 0.00 -2.12
CA VAL A 118 10.56 -1.07 -1.33
C VAL A 118 9.79 -2.39 -1.44
N SER A 119 8.45 -2.36 -1.55
CA SER A 119 7.63 -3.55 -1.82
C SER A 119 8.01 -4.18 -3.17
N GLU A 120 8.28 -3.38 -4.20
CA GLU A 120 8.78 -3.88 -5.49
C GLU A 120 10.12 -4.61 -5.30
N TRP A 121 11.06 -3.97 -4.62
CA TRP A 121 12.40 -4.51 -4.40
C TRP A 121 12.37 -5.83 -3.61
N ILE A 122 11.52 -5.93 -2.60
CA ILE A 122 11.29 -7.17 -1.84
C ILE A 122 10.63 -8.25 -2.72
N VAL A 123 9.60 -7.94 -3.51
CA VAL A 123 8.87 -8.95 -4.29
C VAL A 123 9.68 -9.44 -5.49
N LEU A 124 10.28 -8.52 -6.26
CA LEU A 124 10.97 -8.81 -7.52
C LEU A 124 12.47 -9.06 -7.38
N GLY A 125 13.12 -8.62 -6.30
CA GLY A 125 14.58 -8.75 -6.15
C GLY A 125 15.40 -7.77 -6.99
N ASN A 126 14.94 -6.52 -7.07
CA ASN A 126 15.59 -5.44 -7.81
C ASN A 126 15.90 -4.23 -6.89
N GLY A 127 16.42 -3.14 -7.47
CA GLY A 127 16.77 -1.93 -6.69
C GLY A 127 17.82 -2.19 -5.63
N ALA A 128 17.56 -1.79 -4.38
CA ALA A 128 18.48 -1.99 -3.26
C ALA A 128 18.41 -3.37 -2.59
N ILE A 129 17.48 -4.26 -3.01
CA ILE A 129 17.30 -5.59 -2.43
C ILE A 129 17.49 -6.63 -3.54
N PRO A 130 18.69 -7.22 -3.69
CA PRO A 130 18.98 -8.13 -4.79
C PRO A 130 18.23 -9.47 -4.63
N GLU A 131 17.91 -10.11 -5.74
CA GLU A 131 17.19 -11.39 -5.84
C GLU A 131 17.56 -12.46 -4.80
N PRO A 132 18.84 -12.77 -4.49
CA PRO A 132 19.19 -13.78 -3.47
C PRO A 132 18.73 -13.45 -2.05
N LEU A 133 18.39 -12.19 -1.77
CA LEU A 133 17.91 -11.73 -0.46
C LEU A 133 16.40 -11.41 -0.46
N SER A 134 15.75 -11.37 -1.62
CA SER A 134 14.35 -10.94 -1.76
C SER A 134 13.35 -12.08 -1.53
N LEU A 135 12.05 -11.83 -1.72
CA LEU A 135 11.01 -12.87 -1.73
C LEU A 135 10.97 -13.68 -3.02
N ARG A 136 11.62 -13.27 -4.12
CA ARG A 136 11.55 -13.97 -5.41
C ARG A 136 11.87 -15.48 -5.31
N PRO A 137 12.97 -15.92 -4.67
CA PRO A 137 13.27 -17.35 -4.54
C PRO A 137 12.21 -18.10 -3.72
N VAL A 138 11.64 -17.45 -2.69
CA VAL A 138 10.62 -18.02 -1.82
C VAL A 138 9.27 -18.16 -2.55
N LEU A 139 8.89 -17.16 -3.35
CA LEU A 139 7.69 -17.20 -4.20
C LEU A 139 7.80 -18.32 -5.24
N GLN A 140 8.93 -18.42 -5.92
CA GLN A 140 9.20 -19.49 -6.89
C GLN A 140 9.18 -20.89 -6.21
N GLN A 141 9.70 -21.02 -4.98
CA GLN A 141 9.64 -22.27 -4.20
C GLN A 141 8.21 -22.72 -3.87
N VAL A 142 7.22 -21.81 -3.83
CA VAL A 142 5.81 -22.12 -3.55
C VAL A 142 4.91 -22.00 -4.79
N ASP A 143 5.49 -22.14 -5.99
CA ASP A 143 4.80 -22.08 -7.29
C ASP A 143 4.03 -20.77 -7.52
N LEU A 144 4.57 -19.65 -7.04
CA LEU A 144 4.08 -18.30 -7.30
C LEU A 144 5.04 -17.52 -8.21
N ASP A 145 4.50 -16.98 -9.29
CA ASP A 145 5.16 -16.07 -10.23
C ASP A 145 5.28 -14.67 -9.58
N PRO A 146 6.51 -14.18 -9.28
CA PRO A 146 6.73 -12.88 -8.65
C PRO A 146 6.25 -11.70 -9.49
N GLU A 147 6.47 -11.75 -10.80
CA GLU A 147 6.01 -10.77 -11.78
C GLU A 147 4.48 -10.68 -11.78
N ARG A 148 3.80 -11.83 -11.70
CA ARG A 148 2.34 -11.89 -11.62
C ARG A 148 1.79 -11.38 -10.28
N VAL A 149 2.46 -11.69 -9.16
CA VAL A 149 2.13 -11.12 -7.85
C VAL A 149 2.31 -9.59 -7.87
N TRP A 150 3.43 -9.10 -8.40
CA TRP A 150 3.69 -7.67 -8.50
C TRP A 150 2.73 -6.94 -9.45
N ALA A 151 2.35 -7.57 -10.58
CA ALA A 151 1.35 -7.01 -11.49
C ALA A 151 0.02 -6.74 -10.79
N ILE A 152 -0.39 -7.58 -9.84
CA ILE A 152 -1.58 -7.38 -9.03
C ILE A 152 -1.36 -6.27 -7.99
N ILE A 153 -0.19 -6.19 -7.33
CA ILE A 153 0.11 -5.14 -6.33
C ILE A 153 0.23 -3.77 -6.99
N GLY A 154 1.20 -3.59 -7.90
CA GLY A 154 1.48 -2.31 -8.57
C GLY A 154 0.51 -1.95 -9.70
N GLY A 155 -0.43 -2.83 -10.03
CA GLY A 155 -1.44 -2.63 -11.09
C GLY A 155 -0.89 -2.65 -12.51
N ALA A 156 0.17 -3.40 -12.76
CA ALA A 156 0.71 -3.61 -14.10
C ALA A 156 -0.05 -4.72 -14.86
N GLY A 157 0.14 -4.78 -16.17
CA GLY A 157 -0.53 -5.75 -17.04
C GLY A 157 -1.96 -5.39 -17.43
N ASP A 158 -2.66 -6.36 -18.02
CA ASP A 158 -3.98 -6.19 -18.62
C ASP A 158 -4.98 -7.24 -18.11
N GLY A 159 -6.16 -7.31 -18.75
CA GLY A 159 -7.13 -8.39 -18.55
C GLY A 159 -7.47 -8.69 -17.09
N ARG A 160 -7.23 -9.94 -16.67
CA ARG A 160 -7.57 -10.42 -15.32
C ARG A 160 -6.68 -9.83 -14.23
N ALA A 161 -5.41 -9.53 -14.53
CA ALA A 161 -4.48 -8.92 -13.58
C ALA A 161 -4.93 -7.50 -13.23
N LEU A 162 -5.36 -6.71 -14.22
CA LEU A 162 -5.89 -5.36 -14.01
C LEU A 162 -7.20 -5.33 -13.20
N ASP A 163 -8.07 -6.33 -13.37
CA ASP A 163 -9.28 -6.45 -12.54
C ASP A 163 -8.97 -6.92 -11.10
N LEU A 164 -7.92 -7.72 -10.90
CA LEU A 164 -7.48 -8.12 -9.56
C LEU A 164 -6.73 -7.00 -8.84
N SER A 165 -5.89 -6.24 -9.53
CA SER A 165 -5.23 -5.06 -8.96
C SER A 165 -6.24 -3.98 -8.57
N ALA A 166 -7.36 -3.84 -9.30
CA ALA A 166 -8.44 -2.97 -8.86
C ALA A 166 -9.02 -3.34 -7.47
N LEU A 167 -8.96 -4.62 -7.06
CA LEU A 167 -9.36 -5.02 -5.71
C LEU A 167 -8.35 -4.63 -4.62
N LEU A 168 -7.15 -4.17 -4.99
CA LEU A 168 -6.14 -3.57 -4.10
C LEU A 168 -5.97 -2.05 -4.32
N LEU A 169 -6.29 -1.51 -5.50
CA LEU A 169 -5.95 -0.13 -5.90
C LEU A 169 -7.17 0.79 -6.09
N ALA A 170 -8.36 0.25 -6.31
CA ALA A 170 -9.55 1.07 -6.56
C ALA A 170 -10.08 1.72 -5.26
N PRO A 171 -10.99 2.71 -5.34
CA PRO A 171 -11.40 3.44 -4.16
C PRO A 171 -12.05 2.60 -3.05
N ILE A 172 -12.76 1.54 -3.43
CA ILE A 172 -13.18 0.45 -2.55
C ILE A 172 -12.29 -0.75 -2.90
N ASN A 173 -11.27 -0.99 -2.07
CA ASN A 173 -10.29 -2.07 -2.18
C ASN A 173 -10.24 -2.90 -0.87
N LEU A 174 -9.55 -4.03 -0.88
CA LEU A 174 -9.43 -4.92 0.27
C LEU A 174 -8.62 -4.33 1.43
N ASP A 175 -7.55 -3.58 1.12
CA ASP A 175 -6.74 -2.83 2.07
C ASP A 175 -7.62 -1.87 2.90
N THR A 176 -8.27 -0.89 2.25
CA THR A 176 -9.13 0.10 2.93
C THR A 176 -10.27 -0.60 3.67
N LEU A 177 -10.84 -1.69 3.13
CA LEU A 177 -11.91 -2.45 3.78
C LEU A 177 -11.48 -3.12 5.09
N ASP A 178 -10.27 -3.71 5.17
CA ASP A 178 -9.72 -4.20 6.44
C ASP A 178 -9.31 -3.02 7.32
N GLY A 179 -8.47 -2.12 6.80
CA GLY A 179 -7.82 -1.06 7.54
C GLY A 179 -8.80 -0.14 8.28
N ILE A 180 -9.84 0.37 7.60
CA ILE A 180 -10.84 1.24 8.24
C ILE A 180 -11.68 0.49 9.27
N VAL A 181 -12.02 -0.78 9.03
CA VAL A 181 -12.76 -1.60 10.02
C VAL A 181 -11.87 -1.95 11.23
N ARG A 182 -10.56 -2.13 11.01
CA ARG A 182 -9.55 -2.37 12.04
C ARG A 182 -9.32 -1.13 12.90
N THR A 183 -8.99 0.01 12.30
CA THR A 183 -8.85 1.30 13.01
C THR A 183 -10.10 1.64 13.82
N ALA A 184 -11.30 1.37 13.27
CA ALA A 184 -12.54 1.56 14.01
C ALA A 184 -12.60 0.72 15.29
N ARG A 185 -12.21 -0.57 15.25
CA ARG A 185 -12.15 -1.42 16.45
C ARG A 185 -11.10 -0.92 17.44
N THR A 186 -9.88 -0.67 16.96
CA THR A 186 -8.75 -0.17 17.77
C THR A 186 -9.11 1.12 18.53
N PHE A 187 -9.88 2.03 17.92
CA PHE A 187 -10.30 3.29 18.55
C PHE A 187 -11.70 3.27 19.18
N GLY A 188 -12.26 2.08 19.45
CA GLY A 188 -13.57 1.91 20.10
C GLY A 188 -14.76 2.49 19.31
N ARG A 189 -14.62 2.69 18.00
CA ARG A 189 -15.63 3.29 17.11
C ARG A 189 -16.57 2.22 16.55
N ALA A 190 -17.83 2.60 16.33
CA ALA A 190 -18.81 1.75 15.66
C ALA A 190 -18.39 1.45 14.21
N GLY A 191 -17.87 0.24 13.97
CA GLY A 191 -17.47 -0.25 12.65
C GLY A 191 -18.66 -0.73 11.79
N VAL A 192 -18.34 -1.35 10.65
CA VAL A 192 -19.33 -2.04 9.79
C VAL A 192 -19.01 -3.52 9.67
N ARG A 193 -20.04 -4.36 9.55
CA ARG A 193 -19.90 -5.79 9.25
C ARG A 193 -19.92 -5.98 7.73
N LEU A 194 -18.78 -6.32 7.15
CA LEU A 194 -18.68 -6.57 5.71
C LEU A 194 -19.52 -7.80 5.29
N PRO A 195 -20.24 -7.75 4.15
CA PRO A 195 -20.97 -8.90 3.62
C PRO A 195 -20.06 -10.09 3.26
N ARG A 196 -20.67 -11.26 3.01
CA ARG A 196 -19.96 -12.47 2.55
C ARG A 196 -19.30 -12.28 1.18
N ALA A 197 -19.97 -11.58 0.27
CA ALA A 197 -19.44 -11.13 -1.01
C ALA A 197 -19.67 -9.61 -1.14
N VAL A 198 -18.63 -8.88 -1.55
CA VAL A 198 -18.73 -7.44 -1.88
C VAL A 198 -18.56 -7.22 -3.38
N PHE A 199 -17.69 -8.01 -4.01
CA PHE A 199 -17.39 -7.93 -5.42
C PHE A 199 -17.93 -9.17 -6.13
N VAL A 200 -18.51 -8.97 -7.31
CA VAL A 200 -19.03 -10.03 -8.17
C VAL A 200 -18.58 -9.81 -9.62
N ARG A 201 -18.53 -10.90 -10.38
CA ARG A 201 -18.24 -10.89 -11.81
C ARG A 201 -19.48 -11.24 -12.61
N ARG A 202 -19.80 -10.46 -13.64
CA ARG A 202 -20.87 -10.73 -14.61
C ARG A 202 -20.26 -10.68 -16.01
N GLY A 203 -20.06 -11.85 -16.61
CA GLY A 203 -19.28 -11.97 -17.84
C GLY A 203 -17.87 -11.40 -17.67
N ARG A 204 -17.53 -10.38 -18.47
CA ARG A 204 -16.22 -9.69 -18.39
C ARG A 204 -16.16 -8.58 -17.34
N GLU A 205 -17.30 -8.16 -16.77
CA GLU A 205 -17.35 -7.01 -15.87
C GLU A 205 -17.11 -7.40 -14.40
N LEU A 206 -16.35 -6.58 -13.69
CA LEU A 206 -16.20 -6.59 -12.23
C LEU A 206 -17.09 -5.50 -11.63
N LEU A 207 -17.91 -5.84 -10.65
CA LEU A 207 -18.88 -4.95 -10.00
C LEU A 207 -18.81 -5.06 -8.48
N ILE A 208 -19.30 -4.03 -7.78
CA ILE A 208 -19.77 -4.19 -6.40
C ILE A 208 -21.19 -4.74 -6.47
N ASP A 209 -21.45 -5.80 -5.70
CA ASP A 209 -22.72 -6.51 -5.65
C ASP A 209 -23.87 -5.63 -5.16
N PRO A 210 -25.08 -5.69 -5.77
CA PRO A 210 -26.20 -4.85 -5.37
C PRO A 210 -26.58 -4.96 -3.88
N ASP A 211 -26.51 -6.16 -3.28
CA ASP A 211 -26.85 -6.37 -1.87
C ASP A 211 -25.76 -5.84 -0.93
N ALA A 212 -24.53 -5.71 -1.43
CA ALA A 212 -23.41 -5.13 -0.69
C ALA A 212 -23.44 -3.59 -0.64
N LEU A 213 -23.99 -2.93 -1.67
CA LEU A 213 -23.92 -1.47 -1.83
C LEU A 213 -24.38 -0.66 -0.62
N PRO A 214 -25.53 -0.95 0.04
CA PRO A 214 -25.93 -0.21 1.23
C PRO A 214 -24.91 -0.31 2.38
N VAL A 215 -24.16 -1.41 2.45
CA VAL A 215 -23.08 -1.59 3.43
C VAL A 215 -21.82 -0.83 3.00
N ILE A 216 -21.49 -0.82 1.71
CA ILE A 216 -20.31 -0.08 1.17
C ILE A 216 -20.51 1.44 1.25
N ASP A 217 -21.73 1.95 1.06
CA ASP A 217 -22.03 3.37 1.27
C ASP A 217 -21.87 3.76 2.76
N ARG A 218 -22.34 2.91 3.70
CA ARG A 218 -22.11 3.11 5.14
C ARG A 218 -20.63 2.96 5.53
N PHE A 219 -19.90 2.05 4.89
CA PHE A 219 -18.46 1.90 5.03
C PHE A 219 -17.72 3.18 4.60
N TRP A 220 -18.17 3.82 3.51
CA TRP A 220 -17.57 5.07 3.05
C TRP A 220 -17.77 6.22 4.04
N ALA A 221 -18.96 6.32 4.63
CA ALA A 221 -19.22 7.24 5.74
C ALA A 221 -18.42 6.90 7.01
N LEU A 222 -18.11 5.61 7.25
CA LEU A 222 -17.17 5.22 8.32
C LEU A 222 -15.74 5.69 7.99
N LYS A 223 -15.27 5.56 6.74
CA LYS A 223 -13.96 6.06 6.31
C LYS A 223 -13.82 7.56 6.58
N ASP A 224 -14.83 8.36 6.27
CA ASP A 224 -14.88 9.80 6.57
C ASP A 224 -14.72 10.11 8.06
N ARG A 225 -15.45 9.39 8.92
CA ARG A 225 -15.35 9.51 10.38
C ARG A 225 -13.99 9.11 10.91
N ILE A 226 -13.45 7.96 10.50
CA ILE A 226 -12.12 7.50 10.93
C ILE A 226 -11.02 8.48 10.50
N TYR A 227 -11.11 9.05 9.30
CA TYR A 227 -10.20 10.10 8.86
C TYR A 227 -10.31 11.39 9.69
N SER A 228 -11.51 11.75 10.13
CA SER A 228 -11.77 13.00 10.86
C SER A 228 -11.56 12.89 12.38
N GLU A 229 -11.82 11.72 12.98
CA GLU A 229 -11.84 11.50 14.44
C GLU A 229 -10.60 10.77 14.98
N VAL A 230 -9.77 10.18 14.09
CA VAL A 230 -8.62 9.33 14.45
C VAL A 230 -7.36 9.66 13.64
N ILE A 231 -7.40 9.62 12.30
CA ILE A 231 -6.16 9.75 11.49
C ILE A 231 -5.63 11.19 11.47
N ASN A 232 -6.51 12.19 11.57
CA ASN A 232 -6.14 13.61 11.64
C ASN A 232 -6.28 14.19 13.05
N LEU A 233 -5.93 13.42 14.08
CA LEU A 233 -5.80 13.95 15.44
C LEU A 233 -4.62 14.94 15.50
N PRO A 234 -4.83 16.18 15.98
CA PRO A 234 -3.81 17.23 15.94
C PRO A 234 -2.47 16.86 16.61
N SER A 235 -2.52 16.21 17.77
CA SER A 235 -1.30 15.77 18.49
C SER A 235 -0.51 14.71 17.71
N ASN A 236 -1.20 13.88 16.92
CA ASN A 236 -0.58 12.92 16.01
C ASN A 236 0.02 13.61 14.78
N ILE A 237 -0.70 14.57 14.17
CA ILE A 237 -0.20 15.35 13.02
C ILE A 237 1.14 16.03 13.33
N VAL A 238 1.25 16.63 14.54
CA VAL A 238 2.49 17.25 15.00
C VAL A 238 3.57 16.21 15.28
N CYS A 239 3.22 15.09 15.94
CA CYS A 239 4.16 13.98 16.18
C CYS A 239 4.77 13.42 14.88
N GLU A 240 3.93 13.13 13.87
CA GLU A 240 4.34 12.62 12.56
C GLU A 240 5.28 13.60 11.84
N ALA A 241 4.96 14.89 11.89
CA ALA A 241 5.76 15.93 11.23
C ALA A 241 7.15 16.08 11.86
N GLU A 242 7.24 16.12 13.20
CA GLU A 242 8.53 16.17 13.89
C GLU A 242 9.33 14.88 13.74
N LEU A 243 8.70 13.72 13.93
CA LEU A 243 9.33 12.41 13.77
C LEU A 243 9.89 12.25 12.35
N SER A 244 9.13 12.66 11.34
CA SER A 244 9.58 12.64 9.94
C SER A 244 10.76 13.57 9.68
N ARG A 245 10.95 14.66 10.43
CA ARG A 245 12.19 15.47 10.33
C ARG A 245 13.36 14.70 10.93
N ALA A 246 13.23 14.23 12.16
CA ALA A 246 14.28 13.46 12.84
C ALA A 246 14.71 12.19 12.07
N VAL A 247 13.76 11.48 11.44
CA VAL A 247 14.03 10.31 10.59
C VAL A 247 14.79 10.69 9.31
N ALA A 248 14.51 11.85 8.71
CA ALA A 248 15.23 12.31 7.52
C ALA A 248 16.71 12.63 7.81
N ASP A 249 17.02 13.08 9.02
CA ASP A 249 18.38 13.41 9.45
C ASP A 249 19.16 12.20 9.99
N ALA A 250 18.47 11.18 10.52
CA ALA A 250 19.07 10.06 11.25
C ALA A 250 19.36 8.80 10.41
N PHE A 251 18.75 8.65 9.23
CA PHE A 251 18.84 7.44 8.41
C PHE A 251 19.32 7.72 6.98
N ASP A 252 19.91 6.71 6.34
CA ASP A 252 20.31 6.75 4.93
C ASP A 252 20.19 5.34 4.31
N GLN A 253 20.54 5.21 3.04
CA GLN A 253 20.38 3.97 2.26
C GLN A 253 21.09 2.74 2.84
N ARG A 254 21.99 2.87 3.83
CA ARG A 254 22.59 1.73 4.56
C ARG A 254 21.55 0.87 5.27
N VAL A 255 20.34 1.38 5.56
CA VAL A 255 19.24 0.57 6.13
C VAL A 255 18.87 -0.64 5.25
N PHE A 256 19.04 -0.55 3.93
CA PHE A 256 18.66 -1.63 3.01
C PHE A 256 19.52 -2.90 3.19
N ALA A 257 20.76 -2.77 3.67
CA ALA A 257 21.64 -3.90 3.95
C ALA A 257 21.10 -4.85 5.04
N ARG A 258 20.17 -4.39 5.89
CA ARG A 258 19.52 -5.18 6.95
C ARG A 258 18.00 -4.92 7.01
N PHE A 259 17.35 -4.62 5.88
CA PHE A 259 15.94 -4.17 5.90
C PHE A 259 14.97 -5.19 6.52
N ALA A 260 15.24 -6.50 6.38
CA ALA A 260 14.45 -7.58 7.00
C ALA A 260 14.42 -7.52 8.55
N GLU A 261 15.40 -6.86 9.14
CA GLU A 261 15.54 -6.64 10.59
C GLU A 261 15.15 -5.20 11.01
N PHE A 262 14.88 -4.32 10.04
CA PHE A 262 14.59 -2.91 10.28
C PHE A 262 13.10 -2.69 10.57
N ASP A 263 12.76 -2.59 11.85
CA ASP A 263 11.39 -2.50 12.36
C ASP A 263 11.23 -1.39 13.42
N ASP A 264 10.07 -1.31 14.09
CA ASP A 264 9.72 -0.22 15.00
C ASP A 264 10.70 -0.05 16.17
N ALA A 265 11.43 -1.09 16.55
CA ALA A 265 12.46 -1.00 17.59
C ALA A 265 13.55 0.04 17.23
N ALA A 266 13.85 0.21 15.94
CA ALA A 266 14.85 1.15 15.46
C ALA A 266 14.44 2.63 15.65
N LEU A 267 13.14 2.93 15.76
CA LEU A 267 12.63 4.30 15.92
C LEU A 267 12.06 4.55 17.32
N ARG A 268 11.93 3.50 18.15
CA ARG A 268 11.21 3.54 19.43
C ARG A 268 11.60 4.72 20.32
N GLY A 269 12.90 4.99 20.49
CA GLY A 269 13.38 6.11 21.31
C GLY A 269 13.04 7.49 20.76
N LEU A 270 13.06 7.67 19.43
CA LEU A 270 12.63 8.91 18.77
C LEU A 270 11.12 9.08 18.91
N ALA A 271 10.34 8.05 18.57
CA ALA A 271 8.89 8.08 18.62
C ALA A 271 8.34 8.34 20.02
N ASP A 272 8.86 7.64 21.04
CA ASP A 272 8.52 7.88 22.45
C ASP A 272 8.78 9.35 22.87
N ALA A 273 9.85 9.98 22.35
CA ALA A 273 10.18 11.36 22.66
C ALA A 273 9.31 12.39 21.91
N HIS A 274 8.90 12.11 20.68
CA HIS A 274 8.00 12.96 19.91
C HIS A 274 6.55 12.84 20.40
N ALA A 275 6.06 11.62 20.69
CA ALA A 275 4.71 11.39 21.20
C ALA A 275 4.45 12.07 22.56
N ARG A 276 5.48 12.15 23.43
CA ARG A 276 5.40 12.96 24.66
C ARG A 276 5.39 14.46 24.38
N ARG A 277 6.30 14.95 23.52
CA ARG A 277 6.39 16.39 23.20
C ARG A 277 5.13 16.96 22.56
N SER A 278 4.51 16.22 21.64
CA SER A 278 3.26 16.65 21.00
C SER A 278 2.02 16.43 21.88
N GLY A 279 2.15 15.82 23.07
CA GLY A 279 1.02 15.46 23.94
C GLY A 279 0.17 14.28 23.42
N LEU A 280 0.61 13.59 22.36
CA LEU A 280 -0.09 12.45 21.76
C LEU A 280 -0.28 11.30 22.75
N SER A 281 0.75 10.95 23.51
CA SER A 281 0.67 9.89 24.52
C SER A 281 -0.24 10.21 25.70
N GLU A 282 -0.60 11.49 25.86
CA GLU A 282 -1.47 12.01 26.91
C GLU A 282 -2.87 12.37 26.36
N GLY A 283 -3.10 12.21 25.05
CA GLY A 283 -4.39 12.46 24.38
C GLY A 283 -4.75 13.95 24.22
N GLN A 284 -3.75 14.84 24.26
CA GLN A 284 -3.92 16.28 24.42
C GLN A 284 -4.17 17.02 23.09
N ASP A 285 -5.12 16.53 22.30
CA ASP A 285 -5.51 17.11 21.02
C ASP A 285 -6.06 18.54 21.16
N GLU A 286 -6.64 18.88 22.32
CA GLU A 286 -7.18 20.21 22.63
C GLU A 286 -6.12 21.30 22.74
N ARG A 287 -4.84 20.95 22.93
CA ARG A 287 -3.71 21.90 22.88
C ARG A 287 -3.54 22.54 21.51
N PHE A 288 -4.15 21.99 20.47
CA PHE A 288 -4.01 22.44 19.09
C PHE A 288 -5.32 22.94 18.50
N GLN A 289 -5.19 23.72 17.44
CA GLN A 289 -6.28 24.17 16.58
C GLN A 289 -5.93 23.90 15.12
N SER A 290 -6.97 23.83 14.28
CA SER A 290 -6.84 23.62 12.84
C SER A 290 -7.53 24.76 12.11
N THR A 291 -6.78 25.57 11.37
CA THR A 291 -7.31 26.68 10.55
C THR A 291 -7.24 26.34 9.05
N ARG A 292 -8.03 27.04 8.22
CA ARG A 292 -7.97 26.92 6.74
C ARG A 292 -6.91 27.82 6.10
N VAL A 293 -6.60 28.93 6.76
CA VAL A 293 -5.60 29.93 6.38
C VAL A 293 -4.41 29.76 7.34
N PRO A 294 -3.15 29.94 6.89
CA PRO A 294 -2.00 29.96 7.79
C PRO A 294 -2.22 31.00 8.90
N PRO A 295 -2.02 30.66 10.19
CA PRO A 295 -2.11 31.65 11.25
C PRO A 295 -0.97 32.68 11.11
N THR A 296 -1.28 33.94 11.39
CA THR A 296 -0.32 35.04 11.37
C THR A 296 0.49 35.06 12.68
N GLY A 297 1.75 34.67 12.62
CA GLY A 297 2.68 34.75 13.76
C GLY A 297 3.85 33.78 13.62
N GLU A 298 4.84 33.91 14.50
CA GLU A 298 5.90 32.91 14.64
C GLU A 298 5.43 31.77 15.54
N GLY A 299 5.50 30.54 15.04
CA GLY A 299 5.14 29.33 15.77
C GLY A 299 5.19 28.08 14.89
N ASP A 300 5.23 26.91 15.52
CA ASP A 300 5.27 25.63 14.81
C ASP A 300 3.91 25.31 14.15
N VAL A 301 3.78 25.73 12.89
CA VAL A 301 2.61 25.44 12.05
C VAL A 301 2.89 24.21 11.19
N VAL A 302 2.05 23.18 11.32
CA VAL A 302 2.13 21.96 10.52
C VAL A 302 1.01 21.96 9.47
N PRO A 303 1.31 22.05 8.16
CA PRO A 303 0.30 21.92 7.12
C PRO A 303 -0.17 20.46 7.02
N ARG A 304 -1.48 20.25 6.84
CA ARG A 304 -2.11 18.92 6.70
C ARG A 304 -3.23 18.96 5.67
N VAL A 305 -3.25 18.01 4.75
CA VAL A 305 -4.35 17.80 3.81
C VAL A 305 -5.41 16.92 4.48
N HIS A 306 -6.52 17.51 4.88
CA HIS A 306 -7.70 16.78 5.33
C HIS A 306 -8.49 16.26 4.12
N LYS A 307 -8.77 14.95 4.12
CA LYS A 307 -9.62 14.29 3.12
C LYS A 307 -10.99 14.05 3.71
N ARG A 308 -12.05 14.52 3.04
CA ARG A 308 -13.45 14.26 3.42
C ARG A 308 -14.09 13.35 2.38
N TYR A 309 -14.60 12.21 2.83
CA TYR A 309 -15.08 11.12 1.97
C TYR A 309 -16.61 11.15 1.91
N PHE A 310 -17.16 11.15 0.70
CA PHE A 310 -18.62 11.19 0.50
C PHE A 310 -19.04 10.32 -0.68
N VAL A 311 -20.27 9.82 -0.59
CA VAL A 311 -20.93 9.07 -1.68
C VAL A 311 -21.60 10.09 -2.60
N ASP A 312 -21.30 10.05 -3.88
CA ASP A 312 -21.95 10.87 -4.91
C ASP A 312 -23.29 10.20 -5.31
N PRO A 313 -24.46 10.76 -4.92
CA PRO A 313 -25.75 10.13 -5.16
C PRO A 313 -26.15 10.15 -6.64
N SER A 314 -25.54 11.00 -7.47
CA SER A 314 -25.83 11.08 -8.91
C SER A 314 -25.35 9.83 -9.66
N VAL A 315 -24.40 9.09 -9.11
CA VAL A 315 -23.87 7.84 -9.67
C VAL A 315 -24.68 6.67 -9.12
N ALA A 316 -25.94 6.58 -9.56
CA ALA A 316 -26.86 5.52 -9.18
C ALA A 316 -26.35 4.13 -9.62
N PRO A 317 -26.40 3.10 -8.76
CA PRO A 317 -26.07 1.74 -9.15
C PRO A 317 -27.08 1.17 -10.15
N GLY A 318 -26.62 0.26 -11.02
CA GLY A 318 -27.51 -0.48 -11.92
C GLY A 318 -28.19 -1.67 -11.23
N PRO A 319 -29.17 -2.32 -11.89
CA PRO A 319 -29.88 -3.49 -11.35
C PRO A 319 -28.98 -4.70 -11.10
N HIS A 320 -27.75 -4.70 -11.62
CA HIS A 320 -26.75 -5.75 -11.44
C HIS A 320 -25.59 -5.34 -10.52
N GLY A 321 -25.70 -4.19 -9.85
CA GLY A 321 -24.65 -3.61 -8.99
C GLY A 321 -23.97 -2.39 -9.62
N LEU A 322 -22.80 -2.03 -9.08
CA LEU A 322 -22.02 -0.87 -9.53
C LEU A 322 -20.76 -1.31 -10.30
N PRO A 323 -20.65 -1.06 -11.62
CA PRO A 323 -19.47 -1.44 -12.42
C PRO A 323 -18.18 -0.75 -11.98
N ARG A 324 -17.03 -1.44 -12.08
CA ARG A 324 -15.70 -0.94 -11.70
C ARG A 324 -15.39 0.50 -12.17
N PRO A 325 -15.67 0.91 -13.44
CA PRO A 325 -15.40 2.28 -13.90
C PRO A 325 -16.19 3.38 -13.15
N GLN A 326 -17.26 3.02 -12.44
CA GLN A 326 -18.09 3.96 -11.68
C GLN A 326 -17.65 4.08 -10.21
N TRP A 327 -16.79 3.20 -9.69
CA TRP A 327 -16.43 3.19 -8.26
C TRP A 327 -15.77 4.52 -7.83
N SER A 328 -14.87 5.08 -8.64
CA SER A 328 -14.26 6.39 -8.37
C SER A 328 -15.18 7.58 -8.60
N ARG A 329 -16.27 7.40 -9.35
CA ARG A 329 -17.30 8.41 -9.55
C ARG A 329 -18.27 8.43 -8.36
N ARG A 330 -18.65 7.27 -7.81
CA ARG A 330 -19.52 7.17 -6.62
C ARG A 330 -18.77 7.44 -5.32
N TYR A 331 -17.63 6.80 -5.10
CA TYR A 331 -16.87 6.87 -3.85
C TYR A 331 -15.79 7.95 -3.93
N ARG A 332 -16.21 9.19 -3.69
CA ARG A 332 -15.40 10.40 -3.85
C ARG A 332 -14.82 10.90 -2.55
N HIS A 333 -13.82 11.76 -2.66
CA HIS A 333 -13.35 12.60 -1.57
C HIS A 333 -13.03 14.00 -2.08
N SER A 334 -13.14 14.99 -1.19
CA SER A 334 -12.51 16.31 -1.38
C SER A 334 -11.20 16.37 -0.58
N ARG A 335 -10.30 17.26 -1.02
CA ARG A 335 -9.06 17.61 -0.31
C ARG A 335 -9.20 19.04 0.18
N GLN A 336 -8.88 19.30 1.44
CA GLN A 336 -8.83 20.64 2.01
C GLN A 336 -7.50 20.79 2.74
N LEU A 337 -6.73 21.82 2.43
CA LEU A 337 -5.56 22.17 3.23
C LEU A 337 -6.03 22.73 4.58
N ALA A 338 -5.32 22.34 5.62
CA ALA A 338 -5.49 22.81 6.98
C ALA A 338 -4.11 23.08 7.58
N PHE A 339 -4.06 23.96 8.57
CA PHE A 339 -2.85 24.32 9.30
C PHE A 339 -3.09 24.00 10.77
N VAL A 340 -2.33 23.05 11.30
CA VAL A 340 -2.35 22.69 12.71
C VAL A 340 -1.34 23.56 13.44
N SER A 341 -1.78 24.28 14.46
CA SER A 341 -0.93 25.10 15.33
C SER A 341 -1.29 24.87 16.80
N PRO A 342 -0.39 25.19 17.75
CA PRO A 342 -0.75 25.34 19.15
C PRO A 342 -1.91 26.34 19.32
N ARG A 343 -2.72 26.15 20.37
CA ARG A 343 -3.63 27.17 20.88
C ARG A 343 -2.88 28.05 21.86
N HIS A 344 -2.67 29.31 21.50
CA HIS A 344 -2.23 30.31 22.48
C HIS A 344 -3.41 30.68 23.38
N ALA A 345 -3.21 30.60 24.70
CA ALA A 345 -4.26 30.88 25.70
C ALA A 345 -4.68 32.36 25.79
N ALA A 346 -4.11 33.24 24.95
CA ALA A 346 -4.38 34.67 24.93
C ALA A 346 -4.50 35.20 23.49
N ALA A 347 -5.68 34.98 22.89
CA ALA A 347 -6.16 35.72 21.71
C ALA A 347 -7.69 35.86 21.71
N GLN A 348 -8.29 36.08 22.90
CA GLN A 348 -9.62 36.69 22.97
C GLN A 348 -9.49 38.16 22.56
N LEU A 349 -9.52 38.43 21.24
CA LEU A 349 -10.02 39.64 20.58
C LEU A 349 -9.59 39.59 19.11
N SER A 350 -10.48 39.10 18.26
CA SER A 350 -10.51 39.43 16.84
C SER A 350 -11.96 39.70 16.51
N LEU A 351 -12.30 40.98 16.33
CA LEU A 351 -13.63 41.42 15.94
C LEU A 351 -14.02 40.77 14.60
N PRO A 352 -15.31 40.55 14.34
CA PRO A 352 -15.76 40.06 13.04
C PRO A 352 -15.54 41.15 11.98
N ILE A 353 -14.37 41.12 11.34
CA ILE A 353 -14.19 41.79 10.04
C ILE A 353 -15.01 40.96 9.05
N ALA A 354 -16.08 41.56 8.52
CA ALA A 354 -16.75 41.03 7.36
C ALA A 354 -15.75 41.09 6.19
N VAL A 355 -15.18 39.93 5.83
CA VAL A 355 -14.38 39.80 4.63
C VAL A 355 -15.34 39.69 3.47
N ASP A 356 -15.34 40.70 2.62
CA ASP A 356 -16.19 40.78 1.44
C ASP A 356 -15.86 39.63 0.47
N ASP A 357 -16.87 39.06 -0.18
CA ASP A 357 -16.83 37.69 -0.76
C ASP A 357 -16.11 37.61 -2.13
N HIS A 358 -15.13 38.50 -2.37
CA HIS A 358 -14.46 38.72 -3.65
C HIS A 358 -12.93 38.87 -3.56
N VAL A 359 -12.25 37.79 -3.12
CA VAL A 359 -10.84 37.57 -3.45
C VAL A 359 -10.67 36.18 -4.07
N HIS A 360 -10.70 36.12 -5.40
CA HIS A 360 -10.19 34.96 -6.15
C HIS A 360 -8.66 34.96 -6.11
N GLU A 361 -8.09 34.64 -4.95
CA GLU A 361 -6.68 34.26 -4.89
C GLU A 361 -6.49 32.89 -5.55
N ASP A 362 -5.44 32.79 -6.37
CA ASP A 362 -5.17 31.57 -7.15
C ASP A 362 -4.70 30.43 -6.24
N MET A 363 -5.68 29.66 -5.76
CA MET A 363 -5.46 28.49 -4.89
C MET A 363 -4.57 27.42 -5.53
N SER A 364 -4.30 27.46 -6.84
CA SER A 364 -3.41 26.50 -7.50
C SER A 364 -2.01 26.47 -6.86
N ARG A 365 -1.54 27.60 -6.32
CA ARG A 365 -0.24 27.74 -5.64
C ARG A 365 -0.08 26.92 -4.36
N TRP A 366 -1.18 26.56 -3.69
CA TRP A 366 -1.16 25.84 -2.41
C TRP A 366 -1.53 24.36 -2.52
N THR A 367 -1.82 23.88 -3.75
CA THR A 367 -2.35 22.52 -3.99
C THR A 367 -1.35 21.39 -3.69
N VAL A 368 -0.05 21.69 -3.67
CA VAL A 368 1.02 20.70 -3.43
C VAL A 368 2.11 21.31 -2.53
N MET A 369 1.85 21.39 -1.22
CA MET A 369 2.90 21.64 -0.23
C MET A 369 3.58 20.31 0.15
N PRO A 370 4.89 20.12 -0.12
CA PRO A 370 5.61 18.90 0.23
C PRO A 370 5.54 18.64 1.75
N GLY A 371 5.18 17.42 2.13
CA GLY A 371 5.00 17.04 3.54
C GLY A 371 3.67 17.46 4.19
N ALA A 372 2.77 18.13 3.46
CA ALA A 372 1.40 18.38 3.94
C ALA A 372 0.46 17.17 3.74
N GLU A 373 0.85 16.19 2.94
CA GLU A 373 0.07 14.96 2.78
C GLU A 373 0.22 14.07 4.02
N GLY A 374 -0.90 13.74 4.66
CA GLY A 374 -0.91 12.81 5.81
C GLY A 374 -1.00 11.34 5.38
N PRO A 375 -0.81 10.38 6.31
CA PRO A 375 -1.14 8.96 6.15
C PRO A 375 -2.36 8.72 5.28
N GLU A 376 -2.11 8.20 4.08
CA GLU A 376 -3.14 7.67 3.23
C GLU A 376 -3.15 6.14 3.40
N ILE A 377 -4.31 5.57 3.76
CA ILE A 377 -4.58 4.13 3.68
C ILE A 377 -4.85 3.82 2.20
N ARG A 378 -3.89 4.19 1.35
CA ARG A 378 -3.74 3.98 -0.10
C ARG A 378 -2.33 4.36 -0.55
N HIS A 379 -1.95 3.78 -1.68
CA HIS A 379 -0.79 4.17 -2.46
C HIS A 379 -0.88 5.60 -3.02
N ALA A 380 0.25 6.30 -3.00
CA ALA A 380 0.49 7.53 -3.74
C ALA A 380 0.34 7.30 -5.27
N PRO A 381 0.02 8.34 -6.07
CA PRO A 381 -0.09 8.20 -7.51
C PRO A 381 1.25 7.80 -8.15
N ARG A 382 1.18 7.00 -9.23
CA ARG A 382 2.36 6.57 -10.00
C ARG A 382 3.22 7.77 -10.41
N ARG A 383 4.48 7.80 -9.98
CA ARG A 383 5.52 8.50 -10.74
C ARG A 383 5.74 7.74 -12.06
N ALA A 384 5.85 8.48 -13.16
CA ALA A 384 6.35 7.91 -14.40
C ALA A 384 7.82 7.45 -14.20
N PRO A 385 8.29 6.43 -14.93
CA PRO A 385 9.68 5.99 -14.81
C PRO A 385 10.61 7.15 -15.17
N VAL A 386 11.50 7.52 -14.23
CA VAL A 386 12.59 8.45 -14.49
C VAL A 386 13.65 7.68 -15.27
N CYS A 387 13.72 7.91 -16.58
CA CYS A 387 14.87 7.49 -17.36
C CYS A 387 16.11 8.23 -16.87
N GLN A 388 16.94 7.56 -16.08
CA GLN A 388 18.29 8.03 -15.79
C GLN A 388 19.18 7.73 -17.00
N ASP A 389 19.27 8.69 -17.91
CA ASP A 389 20.21 8.61 -19.04
C ASP A 389 21.50 9.36 -18.67
N MET A 390 22.49 8.61 -18.20
CA MET A 390 23.84 9.10 -17.88
C MET A 390 24.76 8.85 -19.07
N SER A 391 24.77 9.79 -20.03
CA SER A 391 25.78 9.82 -21.10
C SER A 391 26.20 11.26 -21.43
N THR A 392 27.49 11.44 -21.72
CA THR A 392 28.20 12.72 -21.67
C THR A 392 28.48 13.34 -23.03
N ARG A 393 28.32 14.68 -23.15
CA ARG A 393 28.94 15.56 -24.18
C ARG A 393 28.49 15.25 -25.63
N THR A 394 28.41 16.18 -26.59
CA THR A 394 28.84 17.58 -26.73
C THR A 394 28.08 18.18 -27.92
N GLY A 395 27.99 19.51 -28.03
CA GLY A 395 28.01 20.16 -29.36
C GLY A 395 26.69 20.72 -29.92
N ASP A 396 26.80 22.00 -30.30
CA ASP A 396 26.12 22.70 -31.38
C ASP A 396 24.66 23.18 -31.32
N ARG A 397 24.49 24.29 -32.04
CA ARG A 397 23.37 25.25 -32.02
C ARG A 397 22.51 25.04 -33.26
N CYS A 398 21.20 25.26 -33.15
CA CYS A 398 20.38 25.80 -34.25
C CYS A 398 19.02 26.34 -33.71
N PRO A 399 18.25 27.14 -34.47
CA PRO A 399 17.56 28.30 -33.90
C PRO A 399 16.02 28.28 -33.98
N ARG A 400 15.43 29.32 -33.39
CA ARG A 400 13.99 29.65 -33.38
C ARG A 400 13.36 29.71 -34.78
N ARG A 401 12.11 29.24 -34.90
CA ARG A 401 11.03 29.91 -35.68
C ARG A 401 9.65 29.50 -35.16
N ALA A 402 8.62 30.28 -35.52
CA ALA A 402 7.29 30.26 -34.89
C ALA A 402 6.13 30.23 -35.91
N ALA A 403 4.99 29.64 -35.52
CA ALA A 403 3.59 29.89 -35.94
C ALA A 403 2.72 28.81 -35.24
N ARG A 404 1.60 29.03 -34.53
CA ARG A 404 0.31 29.75 -34.76
C ARG A 404 -0.66 29.08 -35.76
N GLY A 405 -1.82 28.68 -35.21
CA GLY A 405 -3.09 28.36 -35.92
C GLY A 405 -3.18 26.94 -36.51
N GLN A 406 -4.36 26.33 -36.71
CA GLN A 406 -5.74 26.61 -36.24
C GLN A 406 -6.60 25.34 -36.49
N LEU A 407 -7.80 25.22 -35.90
CA LEU A 407 -8.71 24.07 -36.11
C LEU A 407 -9.33 24.01 -37.52
N PRO A 408 -9.80 22.82 -37.96
CA PRO A 408 -10.95 22.70 -38.85
C PRO A 408 -12.12 21.84 -38.27
N PRO A 409 -13.35 21.91 -38.85
CA PRO A 409 -14.59 21.38 -38.27
C PRO A 409 -15.14 20.08 -38.93
N ALA A 410 -16.46 19.83 -38.85
CA ALA A 410 -17.09 18.49 -38.83
C ALA A 410 -17.97 18.10 -40.05
N VAL A 411 -18.06 16.77 -40.34
CA VAL A 411 -19.26 15.92 -40.70
C VAL A 411 -20.03 16.27 -42.02
N PRO A 412 -20.39 15.33 -42.96
CA PRO A 412 -21.34 14.20 -42.71
C PRO A 412 -21.30 12.87 -43.56
N GLN A 413 -21.85 11.80 -42.94
CA GLN A 413 -22.68 10.63 -43.40
C GLN A 413 -22.53 9.83 -44.74
N ARG A 414 -22.91 8.53 -44.61
CA ARG A 414 -23.27 7.46 -45.62
C ARG A 414 -22.07 6.77 -46.32
N GLY A 415 -22.08 5.46 -46.61
CA GLY A 415 -23.00 4.35 -46.33
C GLY A 415 -22.47 2.99 -46.89
N GLU A 416 -23.25 1.90 -46.72
CA GLU A 416 -23.17 0.59 -47.43
C GLU A 416 -22.07 -0.47 -47.07
N GLU A 417 -22.55 -1.61 -46.54
CA GLU A 417 -22.04 -2.98 -46.74
C GLU A 417 -22.63 -3.56 -48.07
N PRO A 418 -22.30 -4.78 -48.59
CA PRO A 418 -21.52 -5.90 -48.01
C PRO A 418 -20.52 -6.62 -48.97
N ALA A 419 -19.81 -7.65 -48.46
CA ALA A 419 -19.80 -9.04 -48.99
C ALA A 419 -18.46 -9.83 -48.91
N ARG A 420 -18.50 -10.92 -48.12
CA ARG A 420 -17.98 -12.29 -48.38
C ARG A 420 -16.74 -12.49 -49.31
N ARG A 421 -15.69 -13.18 -48.81
CA ARG A 421 -15.37 -14.61 -49.14
C ARG A 421 -14.01 -15.14 -48.59
N ARG A 422 -14.07 -16.35 -48.00
CA ARG A 422 -13.14 -17.52 -48.13
C ARG A 422 -11.66 -17.43 -47.67
N SER A 423 -11.37 -18.23 -46.63
CA SER A 423 -10.12 -19.03 -46.44
C SER A 423 -10.05 -20.20 -47.45
N PRO A 424 -9.08 -21.15 -47.46
CA PRO A 424 -7.84 -21.37 -46.64
C PRO A 424 -6.61 -21.62 -47.60
N PRO A 425 -5.57 -22.47 -47.37
CA PRO A 425 -5.06 -23.21 -46.18
C PRO A 425 -3.53 -23.13 -45.93
N CYS A 426 -3.07 -23.82 -44.86
CA CYS A 426 -1.67 -24.11 -44.53
C CYS A 426 -1.06 -25.23 -45.41
N PRO A 427 0.28 -25.44 -45.34
CA PRO A 427 0.86 -26.77 -45.47
C PRO A 427 1.89 -27.18 -44.38
N HIS A 428 1.70 -28.41 -43.88
CA HIS A 428 2.66 -29.47 -43.55
C HIS A 428 4.06 -29.26 -42.89
N VAL A 429 4.21 -30.03 -41.81
CA VAL A 429 5.37 -30.66 -41.10
C VAL A 429 5.89 -31.87 -41.94
N PRO A 430 7.05 -32.59 -41.72
CA PRO A 430 8.06 -32.64 -40.62
C PRO A 430 9.55 -32.56 -41.05
N HIS A 431 10.49 -32.67 -40.08
CA HIS A 431 11.46 -33.78 -40.09
C HIS A 431 12.03 -34.10 -38.69
N ASP A 432 12.39 -35.37 -38.51
CA ASP A 432 12.88 -36.05 -37.30
C ASP A 432 14.42 -36.15 -37.31
N MET A 433 15.07 -36.36 -36.14
CA MET A 433 16.29 -37.16 -35.93
C MET A 433 16.83 -37.06 -34.49
N SER A 434 17.25 -38.21 -33.94
CA SER A 434 17.80 -38.40 -32.59
C SER A 434 19.34 -38.47 -32.57
N LEU A 435 19.97 -38.36 -31.39
CA LEU A 435 21.18 -39.10 -30.88
C LEU A 435 21.76 -38.36 -29.63
N THR A 436 21.52 -38.76 -28.37
CA THR A 436 22.20 -39.79 -27.52
C THR A 436 23.62 -39.45 -26.97
N THR A 437 23.76 -39.45 -25.62
CA THR A 437 25.01 -39.57 -24.80
C THR A 437 26.06 -38.43 -24.88
N VAL A 438 26.93 -38.12 -23.91
CA VAL A 438 27.55 -38.84 -22.76
C VAL A 438 27.71 -37.91 -21.52
N ALA A 439 27.77 -38.46 -20.30
CA ALA A 439 28.23 -37.75 -19.09
C ALA A 439 29.53 -38.37 -18.50
N PRO A 440 30.35 -37.62 -17.73
CA PRO A 440 31.34 -38.23 -16.84
C PRO A 440 31.18 -37.85 -15.34
N ARG A 441 31.23 -38.88 -14.47
CA ARG A 441 31.44 -38.80 -13.01
C ARG A 441 32.85 -39.29 -12.65
N ILE A 442 33.73 -38.47 -12.06
CA ILE A 442 34.96 -38.88 -11.32
C ILE A 442 35.29 -37.79 -10.26
N ARG A 443 35.75 -38.02 -9.01
CA ARG A 443 35.62 -39.10 -7.99
C ARG A 443 35.90 -38.47 -6.59
N ARG A 444 35.65 -39.20 -5.50
CA ARG A 444 35.93 -38.80 -4.09
C ARG A 444 37.43 -38.70 -3.75
N ARG A 445 37.81 -37.95 -2.70
CA ARG A 445 38.87 -38.31 -1.73
C ARG A 445 38.74 -37.58 -0.36
N SER A 446 38.87 -38.36 0.71
CA SER A 446 39.24 -37.97 2.09
C SER A 446 40.08 -39.12 2.65
N PRO A 447 41.05 -38.91 3.55
CA PRO A 447 40.82 -39.26 4.97
C PRO A 447 41.68 -38.48 6.02
N HIS A 448 41.48 -38.85 7.31
CA HIS A 448 42.31 -38.55 8.51
C HIS A 448 42.27 -37.11 9.09
N ALA A 449 42.38 -36.87 10.41
CA ALA A 449 42.26 -37.74 11.59
C ALA A 449 41.97 -36.88 12.87
N ARG A 450 41.51 -37.51 13.96
CA ARG A 450 41.37 -36.89 15.30
C ARG A 450 42.74 -36.72 16.00
N PRO A 451 42.82 -35.86 17.02
CA PRO A 451 43.02 -36.41 18.37
C PRO A 451 41.97 -35.93 19.40
N ALA A 452 42.01 -36.50 20.61
CA ALA A 452 41.08 -36.22 21.71
C ALA A 452 41.83 -35.74 22.97
N ARG A 453 41.15 -35.04 23.89
CA ARG A 453 41.37 -35.11 25.36
C ARG A 453 40.38 -34.27 26.19
N SER A 454 40.06 -34.79 27.39
CA SER A 454 39.57 -34.15 28.64
C SER A 454 38.36 -33.18 28.59
N ALA A 455 37.22 -33.34 29.28
CA ALA A 455 36.88 -33.82 30.64
C ALA A 455 37.05 -32.78 31.78
N ALA A 456 36.11 -32.83 32.75
CA ALA A 456 35.86 -31.93 33.90
C ALA A 456 35.09 -30.62 33.56
N ALA A 457 34.17 -30.08 34.38
CA ALA A 457 33.60 -30.52 35.67
C ALA A 457 32.11 -30.12 35.82
N ARG A 458 31.43 -30.64 36.85
CA ARG A 458 30.07 -30.25 37.29
C ARG A 458 30.13 -29.30 38.50
N ARG A 459 29.21 -28.33 38.54
CA ARG A 459 28.54 -27.79 39.76
C ARG A 459 29.42 -27.04 40.79
N PRO A 460 28.86 -26.35 41.84
CA PRO A 460 27.45 -26.24 42.27
C PRO A 460 26.45 -25.77 41.21
#